data_AF-A0A183HTA6-F1
#
_entry.id   AF-A0A183HTA6-F1
#
_cell.length_a   1.000
_cell.length_b   1.000
_cell.length_c   1.000
_cell.angle_alpha   90.00
_cell.angle_beta   90.00
_cell.angle_gamma   90.00
#
_symmetry.space_group_name_H-M   'P 1'
#
loop_
_entity.id
_entity.type
_entity.pdbx_description
1 polymer ?
#
loop_
_entity_poly.entity_id
_entity_poly.type
_entity_poly.pdbx_seq_one_letter_code
_entity_poly.pdbx_strand_id
1 'polypeptide(L)'
;MERGSQGNSTDRTNASGCSFLTPTMLKQFIEMHQMEIVDDDYTVKIIQEHEPDPVYRSKQQLSFEGFVRYMTDSMNYAFVPEVIKPDQDTLHYPLNYYYICSSHNTYLTGHQLKGESSSEMYRQVLLTGCRCVELDCWDGENGLPQVFHGHTLTSKIGFREVLSVINKSAFVTSNLPVILSIENHC
;
A
#
# COMPACT_ATOMS: atom_id res chain seq x y z
N MET A 1 -29.62 59.86 4.10
CA MET A 1 -28.57 59.54 3.10
C MET A 1 -27.81 58.34 3.61
N GLU A 2 -28.28 57.16 3.19
CA GLU A 2 -27.70 55.86 3.48
C GLU A 2 -26.38 55.68 2.70
N ARG A 3 -25.41 54.98 3.28
CA ARG A 3 -24.34 54.34 2.52
C ARG A 3 -24.39 52.85 2.82
N GLY A 4 -24.88 52.12 1.81
CA GLY A 4 -24.96 50.67 1.81
C GLY A 4 -23.59 50.02 1.73
N SER A 5 -23.42 48.98 2.53
CA SER A 5 -22.34 48.01 2.46
C SER A 5 -22.53 47.13 1.22
N GLN A 6 -21.52 47.06 0.36
CA GLN A 6 -21.47 46.10 -0.74
C GLN A 6 -21.06 44.73 -0.19
N GLY A 7 -22.04 43.83 -0.08
CA GLY A 7 -21.82 42.41 0.19
C GLY A 7 -21.36 41.71 -1.09
N ASN A 8 -20.16 41.13 -1.05
CA ASN A 8 -19.62 40.26 -2.08
C ASN A 8 -20.38 38.92 -2.04
N SER A 9 -21.18 38.64 -3.07
CA SER A 9 -21.97 37.42 -3.20
C SER A 9 -21.08 36.26 -3.65
N THR A 10 -20.51 35.52 -2.69
CA THR A 10 -20.08 34.13 -2.95
C THR A 10 -21.34 33.28 -3.10
N ASP A 11 -21.60 32.84 -4.32
CA ASP A 11 -22.71 31.97 -4.67
C ASP A 11 -22.48 30.58 -4.05
N ARG A 12 -22.94 30.41 -2.81
CA ARG A 12 -22.99 29.12 -2.13
C ARG A 12 -24.21 28.41 -2.67
N THR A 13 -24.02 27.50 -3.63
CA THR A 13 -25.05 26.56 -4.07
C THR A 13 -25.41 25.63 -2.92
N ASN A 14 -26.35 26.10 -2.09
CA ASN A 14 -26.85 25.40 -0.93
C ASN A 14 -27.77 24.27 -1.41
N ALA A 15 -27.39 23.01 -1.18
CA ALA A 15 -28.24 21.85 -1.50
C ALA A 15 -29.51 21.75 -0.61
N SER A 16 -29.71 22.72 0.30
CA SER A 16 -30.86 22.81 1.20
C SER A 16 -32.17 23.00 0.41
N GLY A 17 -32.75 21.89 -0.03
CA GLY A 17 -34.02 21.83 -0.76
C GLY A 17 -33.96 21.12 -2.11
N CYS A 18 -32.78 20.71 -2.59
CA CYS A 18 -32.64 19.96 -3.83
C CYS A 18 -32.61 18.46 -3.56
N SER A 19 -33.47 17.67 -4.24
CA SER A 19 -33.54 16.21 -4.07
C SER A 19 -32.47 15.44 -4.84
N PHE A 20 -31.53 16.16 -5.48
CA PHE A 20 -30.46 15.60 -6.32
C PHE A 20 -29.23 16.52 -6.34
N LEU A 21 -28.08 15.98 -6.76
CA LEU A 21 -26.86 16.71 -7.06
C LEU A 21 -26.69 16.82 -8.59
N THR A 22 -26.31 18.01 -9.06
CA THR A 22 -25.85 18.22 -10.45
C THR A 22 -24.35 17.87 -10.55
N PRO A 23 -23.76 17.77 -11.76
CA PRO A 23 -22.34 17.51 -11.92
C PRO A 23 -21.47 18.55 -11.19
N THR A 24 -21.86 19.83 -11.26
CA THR A 24 -21.18 20.92 -10.54
C THR A 24 -21.25 20.77 -9.02
N MET A 25 -22.41 20.39 -8.47
CA MET A 25 -22.55 20.17 -7.02
C MET A 25 -21.75 18.94 -6.56
N LEU A 26 -21.74 17.88 -7.37
CA LEU A 26 -20.96 16.68 -7.10
C LEU A 26 -19.45 16.98 -7.16
N LYS A 27 -19.00 17.76 -8.14
CA LYS A 27 -17.61 18.23 -8.24
C LYS A 27 -17.19 18.99 -6.99
N GLN A 28 -17.99 19.97 -6.58
CA GLN A 28 -17.75 20.72 -5.35
C GLN A 28 -17.68 19.80 -4.13
N PHE A 29 -18.55 18.80 -4.04
CA PHE A 29 -18.49 17.82 -2.95
C PHE A 29 -17.17 17.03 -2.98
N ILE A 30 -16.76 16.51 -4.13
CA ILE A 30 -15.53 15.71 -4.26
C ILE A 30 -14.31 16.57 -3.91
N GLU A 31 -14.21 17.78 -4.44
CA GLU A 31 -13.09 18.69 -4.17
C GLU A 31 -13.03 19.13 -2.70
N MET A 32 -14.18 19.46 -2.08
CA MET A 32 -14.21 19.99 -0.71
C MET A 32 -14.19 18.92 0.38
N HIS A 33 -14.77 17.75 0.12
CA HIS A 33 -14.99 16.74 1.16
C HIS A 33 -14.22 15.44 0.93
N GLN A 34 -13.88 15.10 -0.33
CA GLN A 34 -12.99 13.98 -0.64
C GLN A 34 -11.54 14.45 -0.88
N MET A 35 -11.33 15.76 -1.05
CA MET A 35 -10.01 16.37 -1.31
C MET A 35 -9.37 15.87 -2.61
N GLU A 36 -10.20 15.53 -3.60
CA GLU A 36 -9.76 15.03 -4.90
C GLU A 36 -9.97 16.10 -5.99
N ILE A 37 -9.00 16.24 -6.89
CA ILE A 37 -9.10 17.12 -8.05
C ILE A 37 -9.68 16.31 -9.20
N VAL A 38 -10.87 16.68 -9.65
CA VAL A 38 -11.59 15.98 -10.72
C VAL A 38 -12.03 16.94 -11.81
N ASP A 39 -12.13 16.44 -13.05
CA ASP A 39 -12.71 17.20 -14.14
C ASP A 39 -14.24 17.00 -14.23
N ASP A 40 -14.88 17.79 -15.09
CA ASP A 40 -16.33 17.75 -15.25
C ASP A 40 -16.80 16.40 -15.83
N ASP A 41 -16.01 15.81 -16.73
CA ASP A 41 -16.28 14.51 -17.36
C ASP A 41 -16.33 13.38 -16.31
N TYR A 42 -15.43 13.41 -15.33
CA TYR A 42 -15.41 12.45 -14.23
C TYR A 42 -16.72 12.50 -13.42
N THR A 43 -17.22 13.69 -13.09
CA THR A 43 -18.47 13.80 -12.33
C THR A 43 -19.68 13.33 -13.12
N VAL A 44 -19.71 13.58 -14.43
CA VAL A 44 -20.74 13.03 -15.31
C VAL A 44 -20.67 11.51 -15.33
N LYS A 45 -19.46 10.93 -15.41
CA LYS A 45 -19.24 9.49 -15.37
C LYS A 45 -19.77 8.86 -14.08
N ILE A 46 -19.45 9.44 -12.92
CA ILE A 46 -19.96 8.97 -11.62
C ILE A 46 -21.49 8.93 -11.63
N ILE A 47 -22.15 9.96 -12.16
CA ILE A 47 -23.61 10.00 -12.26
C ILE A 47 -24.13 8.89 -13.17
N GLN A 48 -23.50 8.67 -14.33
CA GLN A 48 -23.91 7.61 -15.24
C GLN A 48 -23.78 6.21 -14.63
N GLU A 49 -22.74 5.98 -13.83
CA GLU A 49 -22.43 4.67 -13.24
C GLU A 49 -23.28 4.36 -12.00
N HIS A 50 -23.55 5.37 -11.16
CA HIS A 50 -24.11 5.14 -9.81
C HIS A 50 -25.59 5.50 -9.68
N GLU A 51 -26.11 6.43 -10.49
CA GLU A 51 -27.53 6.81 -10.43
C GLU A 51 -28.41 5.62 -10.85
N PRO A 52 -29.31 5.10 -10.00
CA PRO A 52 -30.19 3.98 -10.37
C PRO A 52 -31.32 4.38 -11.34
N ASP A 53 -31.92 5.56 -11.20
CA ASP A 53 -33.10 5.96 -11.95
C ASP A 53 -32.72 6.52 -13.34
N PRO A 54 -33.17 5.90 -14.45
CA PRO A 54 -32.90 6.38 -15.81
C PRO A 54 -33.34 7.82 -16.07
N VAL A 55 -34.39 8.32 -15.40
CA VAL A 55 -34.88 9.69 -15.58
C VAL A 55 -33.88 10.69 -15.01
N TYR A 56 -33.39 10.46 -13.79
CA TYR A 56 -32.35 11.30 -13.18
C TYR A 56 -31.03 11.17 -13.96
N ARG A 57 -30.65 9.95 -14.36
CA ARG A 57 -29.45 9.69 -15.16
C ARG A 57 -29.45 10.45 -16.50
N SER A 58 -30.59 10.48 -17.19
CA SER A 58 -30.76 11.21 -18.46
C SER A 58 -30.63 12.73 -18.31
N LYS A 59 -30.91 13.26 -17.12
CA LYS A 59 -30.80 14.69 -16.77
C LYS A 59 -29.46 15.04 -16.13
N GLN A 60 -28.53 14.08 -16.02
CA GLN A 60 -27.26 14.22 -15.30
C GLN A 60 -27.47 14.67 -13.85
N GLN A 61 -28.40 14.02 -13.15
CA GLN A 61 -28.71 14.30 -11.75
C GLN A 61 -28.45 13.05 -10.91
N LEU A 62 -27.80 13.21 -9.76
CA LEU A 62 -27.55 12.15 -8.80
C LEU A 62 -28.54 12.26 -7.64
N SER A 63 -29.40 11.27 -7.48
CA SER A 63 -30.29 11.12 -6.34
C SER A 63 -29.50 10.82 -5.05
N PHE A 64 -30.17 10.91 -3.90
CA PHE A 64 -29.57 10.46 -2.63
C PHE A 64 -29.15 8.99 -2.68
N GLU A 65 -29.94 8.12 -3.30
CA GLU A 65 -29.58 6.70 -3.46
C GLU A 65 -28.34 6.53 -4.34
N GLY A 66 -28.26 7.24 -5.48
CA GLY A 66 -27.08 7.25 -6.33
C GLY A 66 -25.83 7.75 -5.59
N PHE A 67 -25.98 8.77 -4.74
CA PHE A 67 -24.89 9.27 -3.91
C PHE A 67 -24.42 8.24 -2.87
N VAL A 68 -25.34 7.56 -2.18
CA VAL A 68 -24.98 6.47 -1.26
C VAL A 68 -24.26 5.35 -2.00
N ARG A 69 -24.71 4.99 -3.22
CA ARG A 69 -24.05 3.96 -4.05
C ARG A 69 -22.64 4.37 -4.44
N TYR A 70 -22.42 5.64 -4.80
CA TYR A 70 -21.08 6.18 -5.04
C TYR A 70 -20.18 6.08 -3.80
N MET A 71 -20.65 6.57 -2.66
CA MET A 71 -19.84 6.59 -1.42
C MET A 71 -19.53 5.19 -0.89
N THR A 72 -20.37 4.21 -1.20
CA THR A 72 -20.22 2.81 -0.76
C THR A 72 -19.73 1.88 -1.86
N ASP A 73 -19.28 2.42 -3.00
CA ASP A 73 -18.70 1.61 -4.06
C ASP A 73 -17.48 0.85 -3.52
N SER A 74 -17.39 -0.43 -3.86
CA SER A 74 -16.26 -1.28 -3.48
C SER A 74 -14.90 -0.77 -3.92
N MET A 75 -14.86 0.12 -4.92
CA MET A 75 -13.65 0.75 -5.46
C MET A 75 -13.32 2.08 -4.78
N ASN A 76 -14.17 2.59 -3.88
CA ASN A 76 -13.92 3.81 -3.10
C ASN A 76 -13.04 3.51 -1.87
N TYR A 77 -11.80 3.07 -2.11
CA TYR A 77 -10.85 2.74 -1.05
C TYR A 77 -10.36 4.01 -0.34
N ALA A 78 -10.30 3.99 0.99
CA ALA A 78 -9.72 5.09 1.78
C ALA A 78 -8.20 5.28 1.53
N PHE A 79 -7.54 4.24 1.04
CA PHE A 79 -6.13 4.23 0.69
C PHE A 79 -5.97 3.48 -0.63
N VAL A 80 -5.34 4.12 -1.61
CA VAL A 80 -5.10 3.53 -2.93
C VAL A 80 -3.59 3.35 -3.12
N PRO A 81 -2.97 2.30 -2.54
CA PRO A 81 -1.52 2.08 -2.67
C PRO A 81 -1.08 1.94 -4.14
N GLU A 82 -1.97 1.52 -5.03
CA GLU A 82 -1.71 1.30 -6.45
C GLU A 82 -1.35 2.58 -7.22
N VAL A 83 -1.72 3.76 -6.70
CA VAL A 83 -1.31 5.05 -7.29
C VAL A 83 0.02 5.56 -6.75
N ILE A 84 0.55 4.95 -5.68
CA ILE A 84 1.86 5.30 -5.13
C ILE A 84 2.93 4.66 -6.01
N LYS A 85 3.36 5.41 -7.03
CA LYS A 85 4.49 5.02 -7.85
C LYS A 85 5.79 5.33 -7.09
N PRO A 86 6.77 4.40 -7.07
CA PRO A 86 8.08 4.70 -6.53
C PRO A 86 8.68 5.90 -7.26
N ASP A 87 9.08 6.92 -6.50
CA ASP A 87 9.79 8.07 -7.06
C ASP A 87 11.23 7.64 -7.38
N GLN A 88 11.43 7.19 -8.62
CA GLN A 88 12.73 6.72 -9.12
C GLN A 88 13.80 7.82 -9.03
N ASP A 89 13.40 9.09 -9.13
CA ASP A 89 14.31 10.21 -9.04
C ASP A 89 14.87 10.36 -7.63
N THR A 90 14.32 9.71 -6.62
CA THR A 90 14.90 9.71 -5.27
C THR A 90 15.91 8.60 -5.05
N LEU A 91 16.03 7.58 -5.90
CA LEU A 91 16.80 6.35 -5.62
C LEU A 91 18.32 6.47 -5.87
N HIS A 92 18.82 7.69 -6.05
CA HIS A 92 20.25 7.98 -6.28
C HIS A 92 20.97 8.55 -5.05
N TYR A 93 20.26 8.80 -3.94
CA TYR A 93 20.88 9.26 -2.71
C TYR A 93 21.66 8.11 -2.02
N PRO A 94 22.57 8.43 -1.09
CA PRO A 94 23.25 7.42 -0.29
C PRO A 94 22.29 6.51 0.49
N LEU A 95 22.67 5.25 0.70
CA LEU A 95 21.80 4.22 1.31
C LEU A 95 21.28 4.59 2.71
N ASN A 96 22.03 5.38 3.47
CA ASN A 96 21.64 5.85 4.81
C ASN A 96 20.54 6.92 4.83
N TYR A 97 19.98 7.29 3.66
CA TYR A 97 18.86 8.23 3.54
C TYR A 97 17.50 7.52 3.50
N TYR A 98 17.50 6.19 3.39
CA TYR A 98 16.29 5.40 3.24
C TYR A 98 16.02 4.56 4.48
N TYR A 99 14.74 4.42 4.80
CA TYR A 99 14.29 3.29 5.61
C TYR A 99 14.33 2.03 4.76
N ILE A 100 14.92 0.96 5.32
CA ILE A 100 15.08 -0.32 4.63
C ILE A 100 14.23 -1.36 5.36
N CYS A 101 13.24 -1.92 4.65
CA CYS A 101 12.44 -3.02 5.17
C CYS A 101 13.36 -4.22 5.49
N SER A 102 13.39 -4.63 6.76
CA SER A 102 14.37 -5.55 7.31
C SER A 102 13.69 -6.62 8.16
N SER A 103 14.21 -7.85 8.11
CA SER A 103 13.71 -9.00 8.87
C SER A 103 14.79 -9.49 9.82
N HIS A 104 14.40 -9.74 11.05
CA HIS A 104 15.25 -10.30 12.11
C HIS A 104 14.95 -11.79 12.28
N ASN A 105 16.00 -12.61 12.44
CA ASN A 105 15.95 -14.07 12.48
C ASN A 105 15.05 -14.66 11.40
N THR A 106 15.31 -14.28 10.14
CA THR A 106 14.44 -14.53 8.99
C THR A 106 14.08 -16.00 8.81
N TYR A 107 14.95 -16.91 9.24
CA TYR A 107 14.73 -18.36 9.13
C TYR A 107 13.61 -18.90 10.04
N LEU A 108 13.20 -18.19 11.11
CA LEU A 108 12.22 -18.69 12.08
C LEU A 108 10.78 -18.54 11.59
N THR A 109 10.00 -19.61 11.73
CA THR A 109 8.54 -19.60 11.43
C THR A 109 7.69 -19.15 12.61
N GLY A 110 8.26 -19.10 13.82
CA GLY A 110 7.53 -18.87 15.05
C GLY A 110 8.42 -18.46 16.23
N HIS A 111 8.32 -19.17 17.35
CA HIS A 111 8.99 -18.80 18.59
C HIS A 111 10.52 -18.86 18.50
N GLN A 112 11.18 -17.87 19.14
CA GLN A 112 12.63 -17.72 19.19
C GLN A 112 13.35 -18.90 19.86
N LEU A 113 12.78 -19.53 20.90
CA LEU A 113 13.48 -20.56 21.68
C LEU A 113 13.19 -22.00 21.23
N LYS A 114 12.10 -22.20 20.50
CA LYS A 114 11.61 -23.52 20.09
C LYS A 114 10.70 -23.36 18.89
N GLY A 115 11.01 -24.00 17.78
CA GLY A 115 10.22 -23.86 16.57
C GLY A 115 10.93 -24.41 15.36
N GLU A 116 10.28 -24.26 14.21
CA GLU A 116 10.88 -24.66 12.94
C GLU A 116 11.62 -23.49 12.31
N SER A 117 12.81 -23.78 11.81
CA SER A 117 13.50 -22.94 10.84
C SER A 117 13.13 -23.42 9.43
N SER A 118 12.93 -22.50 8.50
CA SER A 118 12.56 -22.81 7.12
C SER A 118 13.23 -21.87 6.13
N SER A 119 13.80 -22.45 5.07
CA SER A 119 14.36 -21.70 3.95
C SER A 119 13.28 -20.91 3.18
N GLU A 120 12.03 -21.39 3.19
CA GLU A 120 10.89 -20.72 2.55
C GLU A 120 10.56 -19.37 3.19
N MET A 121 10.91 -19.15 4.46
CA MET A 121 10.70 -17.85 5.11
C MET A 121 11.47 -16.73 4.41
N TYR A 122 12.69 -17.01 3.92
CA TYR A 122 13.45 -16.05 3.11
C TYR A 122 12.72 -15.69 1.83
N ARG A 123 12.10 -16.67 1.15
CA ARG A 123 11.31 -16.40 -0.05
C ARG A 123 10.12 -15.52 0.27
N GLN A 124 9.32 -15.89 1.28
CA GLN A 124 8.12 -15.14 1.65
C GLN A 124 8.46 -13.69 2.00
N VAL A 125 9.48 -13.49 2.84
CA VAL A 125 9.93 -12.15 3.28
C VAL A 125 10.47 -11.33 2.12
N LEU A 126 11.24 -11.93 1.20
CA LEU A 126 11.71 -11.21 0.01
C LEU A 126 10.55 -10.83 -0.93
N LEU A 127 9.55 -11.70 -1.08
CA LEU A 127 8.35 -11.43 -1.90
C LEU A 127 7.45 -10.34 -1.32
N THR A 128 7.45 -10.10 0.00
CA THR A 128 6.73 -8.96 0.59
C THR A 128 7.47 -7.63 0.43
N GLY A 129 8.66 -7.62 -0.16
CA GLY A 129 9.45 -6.41 -0.43
C GLY A 129 10.58 -6.15 0.57
N CYS A 130 10.81 -7.04 1.55
CA CYS A 130 11.94 -6.92 2.48
C CYS A 130 13.27 -6.93 1.73
N ARG A 131 14.21 -6.05 2.12
CA ARG A 131 15.53 -5.85 1.49
C ARG A 131 16.70 -6.14 2.42
N CYS A 132 16.47 -6.56 3.66
CA CYS A 132 17.51 -7.02 4.58
C CYS A 132 17.06 -8.28 5.30
N VAL A 133 17.82 -9.36 5.16
CA VAL A 133 17.52 -10.68 5.77
C VAL A 133 18.70 -11.18 6.57
N GLU A 134 18.42 -11.93 7.63
CA GLU A 134 19.40 -12.38 8.61
C GLU A 134 19.70 -13.87 8.49
N LEU A 135 20.98 -14.23 8.67
CA LEU A 135 21.50 -15.60 8.61
C LEU A 135 22.44 -15.87 9.79
N ASP A 136 21.95 -16.64 10.76
CA ASP A 136 22.73 -17.10 11.91
C ASP A 136 23.50 -18.36 11.50
N CYS A 137 24.75 -18.19 11.09
CA CYS A 137 25.56 -19.23 10.49
C CYS A 137 26.35 -19.97 11.57
N TRP A 138 26.20 -21.28 11.63
CA TRP A 138 26.87 -22.16 12.59
C TRP A 138 27.51 -23.35 11.90
N ASP A 139 28.52 -23.93 12.55
CA ASP A 139 29.07 -25.21 12.13
C ASP A 139 28.00 -26.31 12.08
N GLY A 140 27.97 -27.02 10.95
CA GLY A 140 27.10 -28.17 10.73
C GLY A 140 27.88 -29.45 10.46
N GLU A 141 27.13 -30.52 10.21
CA GLU A 141 27.71 -31.82 9.92
C GLU A 141 28.51 -31.82 8.62
N ASN A 142 29.57 -32.63 8.57
CA ASN A 142 30.43 -32.79 7.39
C ASN A 142 31.13 -31.49 6.94
N GLY A 143 31.32 -30.53 7.85
CA GLY A 143 31.99 -29.25 7.57
C GLY A 143 31.15 -28.29 6.71
N LEU A 144 29.83 -28.50 6.64
CA LEU A 144 28.91 -27.63 5.92
C LEU A 144 28.15 -26.72 6.90
N PRO A 145 28.11 -25.40 6.66
CA PRO A 145 27.40 -24.48 7.56
C PRO A 145 25.89 -24.70 7.54
N GLN A 146 25.28 -24.49 8.70
CA GLN A 146 23.83 -24.54 8.94
C GLN A 146 23.34 -23.18 9.46
N VAL A 147 22.03 -22.95 9.32
CA VAL A 147 21.35 -21.77 9.87
C VAL A 147 20.32 -22.20 10.90
N PHE A 148 20.43 -21.66 12.12
CA PHE A 148 19.49 -21.84 13.23
C PHE A 148 19.81 -20.88 14.38
N HIS A 149 18.90 -20.78 15.36
CA HIS A 149 19.12 -19.95 16.54
C HIS A 149 19.98 -20.70 17.57
N GLY A 150 21.20 -20.22 17.78
CA GLY A 150 22.21 -20.86 18.63
C GLY A 150 21.73 -21.19 20.04
N HIS A 151 22.17 -22.34 20.57
CA HIS A 151 21.84 -22.78 21.93
C HIS A 151 20.33 -22.92 22.24
N THR A 152 19.48 -23.06 21.23
CA THR A 152 18.03 -23.25 21.39
C THR A 152 17.51 -24.57 20.80
N LEU A 153 16.20 -24.80 20.88
CA LEU A 153 15.52 -25.98 20.34
C LEU A 153 14.90 -25.74 18.96
N THR A 154 15.45 -24.81 18.18
CA THR A 154 15.01 -24.57 16.80
C THR A 154 15.57 -25.61 15.84
N SER A 155 14.81 -26.00 14.81
CA SER A 155 15.35 -26.87 13.76
C SER A 155 16.44 -26.16 12.95
N LYS A 156 17.25 -26.93 12.22
CA LYS A 156 18.39 -26.43 11.44
C LYS A 156 18.11 -26.56 9.96
N ILE A 157 18.49 -25.57 9.18
CA ILE A 157 18.42 -25.59 7.71
C ILE A 157 19.80 -25.42 7.09
N GLY A 158 20.00 -25.91 5.87
CA GLY A 158 21.30 -25.83 5.21
C GLY A 158 21.58 -24.41 4.70
N PHE A 159 22.78 -23.88 4.98
CA PHE A 159 23.17 -22.55 4.49
C PHE A 159 23.10 -22.44 2.95
N ARG A 160 23.54 -23.49 2.24
CA ARG A 160 23.44 -23.55 0.76
C ARG A 160 21.99 -23.52 0.25
N GLU A 161 21.08 -24.13 1.00
CA GLU A 161 19.66 -24.14 0.67
C GLU A 161 19.08 -22.73 0.80
N VAL A 162 19.38 -22.04 1.91
CA VAL A 162 18.99 -20.65 2.15
C VAL A 162 19.47 -19.74 1.02
N LEU A 163 20.75 -19.82 0.64
CA LEU A 163 21.30 -19.02 -0.47
C LEU A 163 20.62 -19.32 -1.81
N SER A 164 20.28 -20.59 -2.08
CA SER A 164 19.56 -20.98 -3.29
C SER A 164 18.17 -20.35 -3.36
N VAL A 165 17.47 -20.28 -2.22
CA VAL A 165 16.15 -19.65 -2.12
C VAL A 165 16.25 -18.13 -2.26
N ILE A 166 17.23 -17.49 -1.60
CA ILE A 166 17.48 -16.05 -1.72
C ILE A 166 17.78 -15.70 -3.17
N ASN A 167 18.68 -16.41 -3.84
CA ASN A 167 19.04 -16.15 -5.24
C ASN A 167 17.84 -16.19 -6.19
N LYS A 168 16.89 -17.11 -5.96
CA LYS A 168 15.67 -17.24 -6.78
C LYS A 168 14.64 -16.15 -6.49
N SER A 169 14.67 -15.54 -5.31
CA SER A 169 13.56 -14.72 -4.80
C SER A 169 13.92 -13.24 -4.64
N ALA A 170 15.21 -12.91 -4.48
CA ALA A 170 15.70 -11.59 -4.11
C ALA A 170 15.16 -10.48 -4.99
N PHE A 171 15.03 -10.71 -6.29
CA PHE A 171 14.67 -9.67 -7.26
C PHE A 171 13.31 -9.90 -7.96
N VAL A 172 12.45 -10.77 -7.42
CA VAL A 172 11.15 -11.07 -8.04
C VAL A 172 10.19 -9.88 -7.95
N THR A 173 10.14 -9.19 -6.80
CA THR A 173 9.20 -8.09 -6.55
C THR A 173 9.86 -6.71 -6.50
N SER A 174 11.20 -6.64 -6.45
CA SER A 174 11.95 -5.40 -6.45
C SER A 174 13.38 -5.62 -6.95
N ASN A 175 13.85 -4.73 -7.82
CA ASN A 175 15.23 -4.74 -8.35
C ASN A 175 16.23 -4.01 -7.44
N LEU A 176 15.79 -3.51 -6.29
CA LEU A 176 16.64 -2.81 -5.32
C LEU A 176 17.57 -3.79 -4.58
N PRO A 177 18.74 -3.31 -4.10
CA PRO A 177 19.73 -4.16 -3.46
C PRO A 177 19.17 -4.90 -2.24
N VAL A 178 19.70 -6.10 -2.00
CA VAL A 178 19.41 -6.91 -0.82
C VAL A 178 20.65 -6.96 0.06
N ILE A 179 20.47 -6.74 1.35
CA ILE A 179 21.48 -6.84 2.40
C ILE A 179 21.35 -8.21 3.07
N LEU A 180 22.45 -8.93 3.18
CA LEU A 180 22.55 -10.15 3.97
C LEU A 180 23.23 -9.80 5.29
N SER A 181 22.46 -9.80 6.38
CA SER A 181 23.01 -9.70 7.74
C SER A 181 23.51 -11.08 8.15
N ILE A 182 24.83 -11.24 8.22
CA ILE A 182 25.46 -12.52 8.56
C ILE A 182 25.90 -12.47 10.02
N GLU A 183 25.29 -13.30 10.86
CA GLU A 183 25.75 -13.56 12.21
C GLU A 183 26.62 -14.83 12.19
N ASN A 184 27.94 -14.66 12.20
CA ASN A 184 28.89 -15.74 11.94
C ASN A 184 29.39 -16.44 13.22
N HIS A 185 29.13 -17.74 13.33
CA HIS A 185 29.59 -18.66 14.37
C HIS A 185 30.22 -19.95 13.80
N CYS A 186 30.67 -19.92 12.54
CA CYS A 186 31.48 -20.98 11.91
C CYS A 186 32.98 -20.85 12.22
#